data_AF-N9DDL8-F1
#
_entry.id   AF-N9DDL8-F1
#
_cell.length_a   1.000
_cell.length_b   1.000
_cell.length_c   1.000
_cell.angle_alpha   90.00
_cell.angle_beta   90.00
_cell.angle_gamma   90.00
#
_symmetry.space_group_name_H-M   'P 1'
#
loop_
_entity.id
_entity.type
_entity.pdbx_description
1 polymer ?
#
loop_
_entity_poly.entity_id
_entity_poly.type
_entity_poly.pdbx_seq_one_letter_code
_entity_poly.pdbx_strand_id
1 'polypeptide(L)'
;MGNIGYLWRIDSDDGRYYLSGTALSAVLGAICSLGYAEYTGSGFSCRDGSPGESVSHLNGENGDFRYIAINNRHMSELTYTSHKHFDWDKNVSFVNALYKFGYKLFGSNPVKIKGNILLPHSKNWSGHHNHVHLHDFNPNIEDA
;
A
#
# COMPACT_ATOMS: atom_id res chain seq x y z
N MET A 1 -6.78 3.87 -26.65
CA MET A 1 -5.82 4.83 -26.08
C MET A 1 -5.63 4.47 -24.62
N GLY A 2 -4.39 4.24 -24.18
CA GLY A 2 -4.08 3.95 -22.78
C GLY A 2 -3.50 5.21 -22.14
N ASN A 3 -4.26 5.85 -21.26
CA ASN A 3 -3.74 6.94 -20.45
C ASN A 3 -3.15 6.34 -19.17
N ILE A 4 -1.85 6.51 -18.98
CA ILE A 4 -1.19 6.22 -17.71
C ILE A 4 -1.26 7.51 -16.89
N GLY A 5 -1.81 7.42 -15.69
CA GLY A 5 -1.80 8.52 -14.74
C GLY A 5 -2.09 7.98 -13.36
N TYR A 6 -1.52 8.61 -12.34
CA TYR A 6 -1.81 8.31 -10.95
C TYR A 6 -1.56 9.58 -10.14
N LEU A 7 -2.20 9.65 -8.97
CA LEU A 7 -1.79 10.58 -7.92
C LEU A 7 -1.40 9.73 -6.72
N TRP A 8 -0.15 9.84 -6.28
CA TRP A 8 0.30 9.21 -5.05
C TRP A 8 0.82 10.27 -4.10
N ARG A 9 0.12 10.42 -2.98
CA ARG A 9 0.47 11.30 -1.87
C ARG A 9 1.13 10.50 -0.75
N ILE A 10 2.27 10.96 -0.28
CA ILE A 10 2.94 10.42 0.91
C ILE A 10 2.79 11.45 2.03
N ASP A 11 2.06 11.09 3.09
CA ASP A 11 1.85 11.87 4.29
C ASP A 11 2.68 11.24 5.42
N SER A 12 3.93 11.69 5.60
CA SER A 12 4.85 11.16 6.60
C SER A 12 5.35 12.23 7.55
N ASP A 13 5.01 12.08 8.83
CA ASP A 13 5.42 13.00 9.91
C ASP A 13 6.90 12.82 10.29
N ASP A 14 7.46 11.64 10.05
CA ASP A 14 8.84 11.24 10.39
C ASP A 14 9.80 11.20 9.19
N GLY A 15 9.37 11.67 8.01
CA GLY A 15 10.25 11.86 6.86
C GLY A 15 10.50 10.60 6.00
N ARG A 16 9.60 9.60 6.08
CA ARG A 16 9.68 8.31 5.39
C ARG A 16 9.36 8.35 3.89
N TYR A 17 9.87 9.35 3.18
CA TYR A 17 9.58 9.55 1.75
C TYR A 17 10.38 8.66 0.79
N TYR A 18 11.30 7.83 1.31
CA TYR A 18 12.33 7.20 0.51
C TYR A 18 12.04 5.71 0.31
N LEU A 19 12.17 5.29 -0.94
CA LEU A 19 12.01 3.90 -1.38
C LEU A 19 13.30 3.42 -2.02
N SER A 20 13.58 2.12 -1.94
CA SER A 20 14.57 1.52 -2.83
C SER A 20 14.11 1.64 -4.28
N GLY A 21 15.04 1.67 -5.23
CA GLY A 21 14.69 1.79 -6.66
C GLY A 21 13.79 0.65 -7.15
N THR A 22 13.99 -0.55 -6.61
CA THR A 22 13.20 -1.74 -6.91
C THR A 22 11.79 -1.65 -6.31
N ALA A 23 11.66 -1.21 -5.05
CA ALA A 23 10.36 -1.00 -4.40
C ALA A 23 9.55 0.09 -5.11
N LEU A 24 10.18 1.22 -5.46
CA LEU A 24 9.53 2.27 -6.23
C LEU A 24 9.01 1.74 -7.57
N SER A 25 9.84 1.00 -8.31
CA SER A 25 9.46 0.41 -9.59
C SER A 25 8.29 -0.57 -9.45
N ALA A 26 8.28 -1.39 -8.39
CA ALA A 26 7.19 -2.31 -8.09
C ALA A 26 5.87 -1.59 -7.80
N VAL A 27 5.90 -0.56 -6.94
CA VAL A 27 4.73 0.25 -6.59
C VAL A 27 4.18 0.98 -7.82
N LEU A 28 5.06 1.62 -8.61
CA LEU A 28 4.66 2.31 -9.84
C LEU A 28 4.07 1.34 -10.86
N GLY A 29 4.68 0.17 -11.04
CA GLY A 29 4.16 -0.89 -11.91
C GLY A 29 2.75 -1.34 -11.48
N ALA A 30 2.55 -1.59 -10.19
CA ALA A 30 1.26 -1.97 -9.63
C ALA A 30 0.19 -0.89 -9.88
N ILE A 31 0.49 0.37 -9.55
CA ILE A 31 -0.45 1.48 -9.73
C ILE A 31 -0.76 1.71 -11.21
N CYS A 32 0.24 1.74 -12.08
CA CYS A 32 0.04 1.94 -13.52
C CYS A 32 -0.79 0.80 -14.15
N SER A 33 -0.67 -0.42 -13.64
CA SER A 33 -1.44 -1.57 -14.14
C SER A 33 -2.95 -1.49 -13.86
N LEU A 34 -3.37 -0.63 -12.94
CA LEU A 34 -4.77 -0.44 -12.55
C LEU A 34 -5.44 0.74 -13.28
N GLY A 35 -4.70 1.46 -14.13
CA GLY A 35 -5.17 2.69 -14.75
C GLY A 35 -5.11 3.89 -13.80
N TYR A 36 -5.92 4.93 -14.05
CA TYR A 36 -5.92 6.12 -13.18
C TYR A 36 -6.54 5.82 -11.82
N ALA A 37 -5.73 5.97 -10.77
CA ALA A 37 -6.15 5.86 -9.39
C ALA A 37 -5.36 6.81 -8.49
N GLU A 38 -5.94 7.12 -7.34
CA GLU A 38 -5.37 8.01 -6.34
C GLU A 38 -5.06 7.24 -5.07
N TYR A 39 -3.90 7.51 -4.48
CA TYR A 39 -3.35 6.76 -3.36
C TYR A 39 -2.78 7.70 -2.31
N THR A 40 -2.94 7.31 -1.06
CA THR A 40 -2.31 7.99 0.09
C THR A 40 -1.54 6.95 0.89
N GLY A 41 -0.31 7.25 1.30
CA GLY A 41 0.49 6.36 2.16
C GLY A 41 1.27 7.14 3.22
N SER A 42 1.78 6.46 4.24
CA SER A 42 2.64 7.06 5.28
C SER A 42 4.14 6.89 5.03
N GLY A 43 4.50 6.35 3.86
CA GLY A 43 5.89 6.26 3.43
C GLY A 43 6.49 4.86 3.61
N PHE A 44 7.81 4.81 3.43
CA PHE A 44 8.61 3.59 3.32
C PHE A 44 9.85 3.61 4.20
N SER A 45 10.77 4.57 4.04
CA SER A 45 11.89 4.75 4.97
C SER A 45 12.36 6.19 5.02
N CYS A 46 13.06 6.55 6.08
CA CYS A 46 13.82 7.79 6.18
C CYS A 46 14.92 7.83 5.10
N ARG A 47 15.52 9.01 4.91
CA ARG A 47 16.56 9.25 3.89
C ARG A 47 17.77 8.32 4.00
N ASP A 48 18.11 7.91 5.22
CA ASP A 48 19.25 7.04 5.53
C ASP A 48 18.88 5.55 5.54
N GLY A 49 17.65 5.20 5.15
CA GLY A 49 17.14 3.84 5.18
C GLY A 49 16.64 3.38 6.56
N SER A 50 16.72 4.26 7.59
CA SER A 50 16.12 3.96 8.89
C SER A 50 14.59 3.97 8.81
N PRO A 51 13.90 3.26 9.72
CA PRO A 51 12.50 2.93 9.50
C PRO A 51 11.52 3.92 10.17
N GLY A 52 12.04 4.98 10.80
CA GLY A 52 11.24 5.96 11.53
C GLY A 52 10.53 5.33 12.72
N GLU A 53 9.23 5.62 12.88
CA GLU A 53 8.40 4.99 13.93
C GLU A 53 8.01 3.53 13.63
N SER A 54 8.03 3.14 12.35
CA SER A 54 7.78 1.75 11.95
C SER A 54 9.05 0.94 12.13
N VAL A 55 8.97 -0.32 12.56
CA VAL A 55 10.17 -1.15 12.79
C VAL A 55 10.64 -1.84 11.50
N SER A 56 9.72 -2.16 10.59
CA SER A 56 10.00 -2.96 9.38
C SER A 56 10.30 -2.13 8.13
N HIS A 57 10.17 -0.80 8.21
CA HIS A 57 10.33 0.20 7.14
C HIS A 57 11.80 0.45 6.77
N LEU A 58 12.61 -0.62 6.73
CA LEU A 58 14.04 -0.55 6.52
C LEU A 58 14.36 -0.49 5.03
N ASN A 59 15.37 0.31 4.69
CA ASN A 59 15.95 0.44 3.34
C ASN A 59 14.94 0.76 2.22
N GLY A 60 13.76 1.27 2.58
CA GLY A 60 12.73 1.69 1.64
C GLY A 60 12.04 0.54 0.92
N GLU A 61 12.06 -0.68 1.45
CA GLU A 61 11.41 -1.85 0.83
C GLU A 61 9.93 -1.97 1.23
N ASN A 62 9.66 -1.84 2.53
CA ASN A 62 8.33 -1.95 3.12
C ASN A 62 7.73 -0.58 3.30
N GLY A 63 6.41 -0.47 3.18
CA GLY A 63 5.71 0.80 3.26
C GLY A 63 4.24 0.64 3.57
N ASP A 64 3.55 1.74 3.79
CA ASP A 64 2.15 1.74 4.18
C ASP A 64 1.30 2.52 3.19
N PHE A 65 0.13 1.97 2.86
CA PHE A 65 -0.92 2.66 2.12
C PHE A 65 -2.20 2.75 2.94
N ARG A 66 -2.79 3.94 2.99
CA ARG A 66 -4.17 4.10 3.46
C ARG A 66 -5.09 3.27 2.56
N TYR A 67 -6.10 2.65 3.17
CA TYR A 67 -7.10 1.92 2.41
C TYR A 67 -7.87 2.83 1.44
N ILE A 68 -8.13 2.32 0.24
CA ILE A 68 -8.89 3.02 -0.79
C ILE A 68 -10.36 3.08 -0.36
N ALA A 69 -10.98 4.24 -0.54
CA ALA A 69 -12.39 4.46 -0.24
C ALA A 69 -13.23 4.69 -1.49
N ILE A 70 -14.53 4.43 -1.35
CA ILE A 70 -15.55 4.76 -2.35
C ILE A 70 -15.49 6.28 -2.60
N ASN A 71 -15.60 6.67 -3.87
CA ASN A 71 -15.56 8.07 -4.31
C ASN A 71 -14.30 8.83 -3.87
N ASN A 72 -13.16 8.13 -3.75
CA ASN A 72 -11.85 8.68 -3.39
C ASN A 72 -11.81 9.44 -2.05
N ARG A 73 -12.72 9.12 -1.12
CA ARG A 73 -12.78 9.76 0.20
C ARG A 73 -11.47 9.64 0.99
N HIS A 74 -10.68 8.60 0.73
CA HIS A 74 -9.38 8.39 1.38
C HIS A 74 -8.37 9.52 1.12
N MET A 75 -8.61 10.35 0.11
CA MET A 75 -7.79 11.53 -0.18
C MET A 75 -8.00 12.68 0.82
N SER A 76 -9.17 12.74 1.45
CA SER A 76 -9.54 13.81 2.39
C SER A 76 -9.78 13.33 3.82
N GLU A 77 -10.01 12.03 4.03
CA GLU A 77 -10.31 11.46 5.35
C GLU A 77 -9.68 10.06 5.52
N LEU A 78 -9.59 9.60 6.78
CA LEU A 78 -9.13 8.27 7.11
C LEU A 78 -10.15 7.20 6.67
N THR A 79 -9.64 6.07 6.22
CA THR A 79 -10.44 4.91 5.83
C THR A 79 -10.02 3.72 6.64
N TYR A 80 -10.96 3.17 7.40
CA TYR A 80 -10.72 2.03 8.27
C TYR A 80 -11.41 0.77 7.73
N THR A 81 -10.91 -0.41 8.10
CA THR A 81 -11.51 -1.71 7.70
C THR A 81 -12.93 -1.92 8.23
N SER A 82 -13.38 -1.07 9.15
CA SER A 82 -14.75 -1.02 9.69
C SER A 82 -15.66 -0.01 9.00
N HIS A 83 -15.12 0.90 8.18
CA HIS A 83 -15.90 1.97 7.57
C HIS A 83 -16.73 1.46 6.39
N LYS A 84 -17.99 1.90 6.30
CA LYS A 84 -18.88 1.55 5.18
C LYS A 84 -18.37 2.04 3.82
N HIS A 85 -17.51 3.07 3.83
CA HIS A 85 -16.88 3.60 2.62
C HIS A 85 -15.56 2.94 2.25
N PHE A 86 -15.12 1.90 2.98
CA PHE A 86 -14.00 1.07 2.54
C PHE A 86 -14.36 0.42 1.19
N ASP A 87 -13.55 0.65 0.16
CA ASP A 87 -13.79 0.10 -1.17
C ASP A 87 -13.11 -1.27 -1.29
N TRP A 88 -13.88 -2.33 -1.05
CA TRP A 88 -13.34 -3.69 -1.06
C TRP A 88 -12.69 -4.07 -2.38
N ASP A 89 -13.37 -3.85 -3.51
CA ASP A 89 -12.90 -4.33 -4.80
C ASP A 89 -11.65 -3.57 -5.25
N LYS A 90 -11.55 -2.27 -4.96
CA LYS A 90 -10.33 -1.50 -5.24
C LYS A 90 -9.15 -1.93 -4.37
N ASN A 91 -9.36 -2.16 -3.07
CA ASN A 91 -8.28 -2.63 -2.20
C ASN A 91 -7.81 -4.04 -2.58
N VAL A 92 -8.73 -4.95 -2.91
CA VAL A 92 -8.41 -6.28 -3.45
C VAL A 92 -7.59 -6.18 -4.73
N SER A 93 -8.01 -5.34 -5.67
CA SER A 93 -7.28 -5.13 -6.93
C SER A 93 -5.88 -4.56 -6.68
N PHE A 94 -5.75 -3.64 -5.74
CA PHE A 94 -4.49 -3.02 -5.38
C PHE A 94 -3.49 -4.00 -4.75
N VAL A 95 -3.91 -4.78 -3.74
CA VAL A 95 -3.01 -5.76 -3.12
C VAL A 95 -2.61 -6.88 -4.08
N ASN A 96 -3.50 -7.30 -4.97
CA ASN A 96 -3.17 -8.28 -6.02
C ASN A 96 -2.17 -7.72 -7.03
N ALA A 97 -2.30 -6.44 -7.42
CA ALA A 97 -1.33 -5.78 -8.29
C ALA A 97 0.04 -5.69 -7.59
N LEU A 98 0.10 -5.19 -6.35
CA LEU A 98 1.33 -5.18 -5.55
C LEU A 98 1.94 -6.59 -5.43
N TYR A 99 1.10 -7.62 -5.29
CA TYR A 99 1.56 -9.00 -5.22
C TYR A 99 2.27 -9.47 -6.48
N LYS A 100 1.69 -9.13 -7.63
CA LYS A 100 2.28 -9.39 -8.94
C LYS A 100 3.65 -8.72 -9.10
N PHE A 101 3.82 -7.51 -8.55
CA PHE A 101 5.03 -6.71 -8.73
C PHE A 101 6.12 -6.90 -7.65
N GLY A 102 5.90 -7.76 -6.65
CA GLY A 102 6.97 -8.23 -5.78
C GLY A 102 6.64 -8.35 -4.30
N TYR A 103 5.58 -7.69 -3.81
CA TYR A 103 5.20 -7.79 -2.41
C TYR A 103 4.53 -9.12 -2.11
N LYS A 104 5.00 -9.91 -1.14
CA LYS A 104 4.45 -11.27 -0.93
C LYS A 104 3.58 -11.40 0.30
N LEU A 105 3.54 -10.37 1.14
CA LEU A 105 2.73 -10.36 2.34
C LEU A 105 2.21 -8.95 2.64
N PHE A 106 0.98 -8.87 3.13
CA PHE A 106 0.40 -7.62 3.60
C PHE A 106 -0.06 -7.69 5.05
N GLY A 107 0.25 -6.66 5.82
CA GLY A 107 -0.30 -6.44 7.16
C GLY A 107 -1.63 -5.70 7.08
N SER A 108 -2.69 -6.28 7.63
CA SER A 108 -4.04 -5.70 7.55
C SER A 108 -4.90 -6.21 8.71
N ASN A 109 -5.90 -5.44 9.12
CA ASN A 109 -6.98 -5.99 9.96
C ASN A 109 -8.07 -6.62 9.08
N PRO A 110 -8.82 -7.61 9.60
CA PRO A 110 -10.01 -8.11 8.93
C PRO A 110 -11.01 -6.98 8.63
N VAL A 111 -11.61 -7.04 7.44
CA VAL A 111 -12.59 -6.07 6.94
C VAL A 111 -13.97 -6.39 7.50
N LYS A 112 -14.41 -5.59 8.48
CA LYS A 112 -15.66 -5.85 9.22
C LYS A 112 -16.88 -5.80 8.32
N ILE A 113 -16.92 -4.85 7.39
CA ILE A 113 -18.05 -4.67 6.46
C ILE A 113 -18.19 -5.82 5.43
N LYS A 114 -17.21 -6.73 5.37
CA LYS A 114 -17.21 -7.93 4.54
C LYS A 114 -17.26 -9.22 5.37
N GLY A 115 -17.75 -9.15 6.60
CA GLY A 115 -17.89 -10.32 7.47
C GLY A 115 -16.58 -10.74 8.16
N ASN A 116 -15.71 -9.77 8.49
CA ASN A 116 -14.41 -10.00 9.13
C ASN A 116 -13.46 -10.91 8.32
N ILE A 117 -13.39 -10.69 7.00
CA ILE A 117 -12.43 -11.38 6.13
C ILE A 117 -11.19 -10.51 5.88
N LEU A 118 -10.03 -11.15 5.70
CA LEU A 118 -8.80 -10.45 5.33
C LEU A 118 -8.77 -10.12 3.83
N LEU A 119 -8.04 -9.07 3.47
CA LEU A 119 -7.62 -8.85 2.08
C LEU A 119 -6.78 -10.03 1.59
N PRO A 120 -6.72 -10.28 0.26
CA PRO A 120 -5.83 -11.29 -0.31
C PRO A 120 -4.38 -11.10 0.14
N HIS A 121 -3.63 -12.21 0.22
CA HIS A 121 -2.21 -12.22 0.56
C HIS A 121 -1.86 -11.54 1.91
N SER A 122 -2.85 -11.39 2.80
CA SER A 122 -2.70 -10.63 4.04
C SER A 122 -2.65 -11.51 5.28
N LYS A 123 -2.00 -11.02 6.34
CA LYS A 123 -2.08 -11.55 7.71
C LYS A 123 -2.69 -10.49 8.63
N ASN A 124 -3.41 -10.97 9.65
CA ASN A 124 -3.99 -10.10 10.67
C ASN A 124 -2.90 -9.53 11.58
N TRP A 125 -2.67 -8.22 11.54
CA TRP A 125 -1.70 -7.52 12.40
C TRP A 125 -2.36 -6.42 13.21
N SER A 126 -2.16 -6.46 14.53
CA SER A 126 -2.68 -5.43 15.43
C SER A 126 -2.25 -4.03 14.97
N GLY A 127 -3.15 -3.05 15.10
CA GLY A 127 -2.91 -1.67 14.65
C GLY A 127 -3.20 -1.38 13.18
N HIS A 128 -3.34 -2.38 12.31
CA HIS A 128 -3.45 -2.20 10.84
C HIS A 128 -4.90 -2.00 10.35
N HIS A 129 -5.69 -1.29 11.15
CA HIS A 129 -7.10 -1.01 10.87
C HIS A 129 -7.34 0.18 9.94
N ASN A 130 -6.33 1.03 9.70
CA ASN A 130 -6.41 2.26 8.88
C ASN A 130 -5.47 2.29 7.67
N HIS A 131 -4.60 1.30 7.53
CA HIS A 131 -3.67 1.15 6.42
C HIS A 131 -3.40 -0.33 6.14
N VAL A 132 -2.98 -0.61 4.92
CA VAL A 132 -2.32 -1.86 4.53
C VAL A 132 -0.82 -1.66 4.56
N HIS A 133 -0.11 -2.56 5.22
CA HIS A 133 1.34 -2.59 5.28
C HIS A 133 1.87 -3.55 4.22
N LEU A 134 2.86 -3.11 3.44
CA LEU A 134 3.55 -3.91 2.43
C LEU A 134 4.76 -4.59 3.08
N HIS A 135 4.87 -5.92 2.93
CA HIS A 135 5.93 -6.72 3.52
C HIS A 135 6.41 -7.82 2.56
N ASP A 136 7.47 -8.52 2.97
CA ASP A 136 8.10 -9.63 2.24
C ASP A 136 8.36 -9.25 0.79
N PHE A 137 9.03 -8.11 0.58
CA PHE A 137 9.36 -7.62 -0.75
C PHE A 137 10.36 -8.56 -1.42
N ASN A 138 9.90 -9.26 -2.46
CA ASN A 138 10.66 -10.24 -3.21
C ASN A 138 10.28 -10.16 -4.70
N PRO A 139 10.75 -9.11 -5.40
CA PRO A 139 10.49 -8.95 -6.83
C PRO A 139 11.27 -9.98 -7.64
N ASN A 140 10.65 -10.53 -8.70
CA ASN A 140 11.40 -11.27 -9.71
C ASN A 140 11.96 -10.25 -10.71
N ILE A 141 13.23 -9.90 -10.56
CA ILE A 141 13.93 -8.97 -11.43
C ILE A 141 14.75 -9.79 -12.41
N GLU A 142 14.38 -9.72 -13.67
CA GLU A 142 15.13 -10.28 -14.78
C GLU A 142 15.83 -9.12 -15.51
N ASP A 143 16.86 -8.58 -14.86
CA ASP A 143 17.80 -7.66 -15.52
C ASP A 143 18.93 -8.54 -16.10
N ALA A 144 18.81 -8.87 -17.38
CA ALA A 144 19.86 -9.54 -18.16
C ALA A 144 20.58 -8.54 -19.08
#